data_AF-A0A381RFF9-F1
#
_entry.id   AF-A0A381RFF9-F1
#
_cell.length_a   1.000
_cell.length_b   1.000
_cell.length_c   1.000
_cell.angle_alpha   90.00
_cell.angle_beta   90.00
_cell.angle_gamma   90.00
#
_symmetry.space_group_name_H-M   'P 1'
#
loop_
_entity.id
_entity.type
_entity.pdbx_description
1 polymer ?
#
loop_
_entity_poly.entity_id
_entity_poly.type
_entity_poly.pdbx_seq_one_letter_code
_entity_poly.pdbx_strand_id
1 'polypeptide(L)'
;MKNINLMTLVAFLVGFVIAYLYTADGVDVDNAASDHDHNTNENYAANLEIAQNFMQLHEVEDLESQIALLSDDLQHEPPRYGSEMQDKDGFISDIKGYQDNFENMDFNATYWLPGSDSLGNLNGSVRVYGVWTATHTESQKDVTLRSYHYWDFDENGLILTVGDYFDATGMMMSLQD
;
A
#
# COMPACT_ATOMS: atom_id res chain seq x y z
N MET A 1 -53.77 -2.35 3.52
CA MET A 1 -53.09 -2.32 2.21
C MET A 1 -53.72 -1.19 1.41
N LYS A 2 -53.00 -0.08 1.21
CA LYS A 2 -53.49 1.08 0.44
C LYS A 2 -52.89 1.03 -0.96
N ASN A 3 -53.76 1.03 -1.96
CA ASN A 3 -53.43 1.02 -3.38
C ASN A 3 -52.63 2.28 -3.75
N ILE A 4 -51.43 2.09 -4.29
CA ILE A 4 -50.63 3.17 -4.87
C ILE A 4 -51.15 3.40 -6.30
N ASN A 5 -51.41 4.67 -6.62
CA ASN A 5 -51.96 5.11 -7.90
C ASN A 5 -50.87 5.07 -8.99
N LEU A 6 -51.23 4.60 -10.19
CA LEU A 6 -50.34 4.45 -11.36
C LEU A 6 -49.63 5.76 -11.73
N MET A 7 -50.20 6.93 -11.42
CA MET A 7 -49.56 8.24 -11.63
C MET A 7 -48.32 8.50 -10.74
N THR A 8 -48.20 7.82 -9.59
CA THR A 8 -47.01 7.97 -8.73
C THR A 8 -45.82 7.15 -9.24
N LEU A 9 -46.06 6.13 -10.08
CA LEU A 9 -45.00 5.29 -10.66
C LEU A 9 -44.34 5.94 -11.89
N VAL A 10 -45.06 6.79 -12.63
CA VAL A 10 -44.55 7.46 -13.84
C VAL A 10 -43.54 8.58 -13.50
N ALA A 11 -43.61 9.18 -12.31
CA ALA A 11 -42.67 10.23 -11.91
C ALA A 11 -41.23 9.73 -11.70
N PHE A 12 -41.02 8.45 -11.41
CA PHE A 12 -39.67 7.88 -11.21
C PHE A 12 -38.98 7.44 -12.52
N LEU A 13 -39.74 7.18 -13.59
CA LEU A 13 -39.17 6.72 -14.86
C LEU A 13 -38.77 7.86 -15.81
N VAL A 14 -39.34 9.06 -15.65
CA VAL A 14 -38.99 10.22 -16.50
C VAL A 14 -37.67 10.89 -16.07
N GLY A 15 -37.29 10.76 -14.79
CA GLY A 15 -36.01 11.30 -14.28
C GLY A 15 -34.77 10.54 -14.75
N PHE A 16 -34.89 9.27 -15.14
CA PHE A 16 -33.75 8.43 -15.52
C PHE A 16 -33.40 8.50 -17.02
N VAL A 17 -34.32 8.98 -17.88
CA VAL A 17 -34.11 9.05 -19.33
C VAL A 17 -33.42 10.38 -19.74
N ILE A 18 -33.55 11.44 -18.95
CA ILE A 18 -32.96 12.75 -19.28
C ILE A 18 -31.43 12.79 -19.09
N ALA A 19 -30.87 11.92 -18.23
CA ALA A 19 -29.42 11.85 -18.03
C ALA A 19 -28.66 11.16 -19.19
N TYR A 20 -29.34 10.50 -20.12
CA TYR A 20 -28.70 9.71 -21.18
C TYR A 20 -28.65 10.39 -22.56
N LEU A 21 -29.15 11.63 -22.69
CA LEU A 21 -29.29 12.30 -23.99
C LEU A 21 -28.50 13.61 -24.17
N TYR A 22 -27.56 13.93 -23.28
CA TYR A 22 -26.68 15.11 -23.44
C TYR A 22 -25.21 14.73 -23.67
N THR A 23 -24.95 14.02 -24.77
CA THR A 23 -23.64 14.10 -25.44
C THR A 23 -23.86 14.14 -26.95
N ALA A 24 -24.22 15.30 -27.47
CA ALA A 24 -23.98 15.68 -28.86
C ALA A 24 -23.94 17.21 -28.99
N ASP A 25 -22.86 17.68 -29.61
CA ASP A 25 -22.64 18.97 -30.26
C ASP A 25 -22.23 20.16 -29.38
N GLY A 26 -20.93 20.48 -29.43
CA GLY A 26 -20.27 21.52 -28.64
C GLY A 26 -20.07 22.86 -29.34
N VAL A 27 -19.50 23.81 -28.57
CA VAL A 27 -18.68 24.96 -29.00
C VAL A 27 -17.76 25.33 -27.84
N ASP A 28 -16.46 25.41 -28.13
CA ASP A 28 -15.39 25.91 -27.25
C ASP A 28 -15.69 27.31 -26.69
N VAL A 29 -15.58 27.45 -25.38
CA VAL A 29 -15.33 28.75 -24.73
C VAL A 29 -14.28 28.52 -23.66
N ASP A 30 -13.11 29.13 -23.87
CA ASP A 30 -11.94 29.09 -23.02
C ASP A 30 -12.28 29.26 -21.53
N ASN A 31 -12.31 28.15 -20.81
CA ASN A 31 -12.17 28.11 -19.37
C ASN A 31 -10.91 27.29 -19.09
N ALA A 32 -9.79 28.00 -18.90
CA ALA A 32 -8.66 27.49 -18.15
C ALA A 32 -9.07 27.34 -16.67
N ALA A 33 -10.06 26.49 -16.40
CA ALA A 33 -10.13 25.76 -15.17
C ALA A 33 -9.08 24.67 -15.35
N SER A 34 -7.98 24.79 -14.62
CA SER A 34 -7.04 23.69 -14.39
C SER A 34 -7.88 22.45 -14.13
N ASP A 35 -7.98 21.58 -15.14
CA ASP A 35 -8.29 20.18 -14.90
C ASP A 35 -7.19 19.75 -13.95
N HIS A 36 -7.55 19.66 -12.67
CA HIS A 36 -6.67 19.10 -11.68
C HIS A 36 -6.73 17.61 -11.99
N ASP A 37 -6.09 17.23 -13.10
CA ASP A 37 -5.94 15.87 -13.56
C ASP A 37 -5.56 15.11 -12.31
N HIS A 38 -6.46 14.25 -11.86
CA HIS A 38 -6.14 13.31 -10.81
C HIS A 38 -5.10 12.43 -11.46
N ASN A 39 -3.83 12.85 -11.36
CA ASN A 39 -2.69 12.08 -11.78
C ASN A 39 -2.87 10.74 -11.10
N THR A 40 -3.30 9.75 -11.87
CA THR A 40 -3.62 8.41 -11.39
C THR A 40 -2.77 7.48 -12.22
N ASN A 41 -1.99 6.64 -11.55
CA ASN A 41 -1.29 5.56 -12.21
C ASN A 41 -2.20 4.34 -12.25
N GLU A 42 -2.40 3.76 -13.44
CA GLU A 42 -3.30 2.61 -13.63
C GLU A 42 -2.87 1.36 -12.86
N ASN A 43 -1.57 1.22 -12.55
CA ASN A 43 -1.04 0.08 -11.81
C ASN A 43 -1.21 0.22 -10.29
N TYR A 44 -1.49 1.42 -9.78
CA TYR A 44 -1.49 1.67 -8.33
C TYR A 44 -2.44 0.76 -7.57
N ALA A 45 -3.65 0.53 -8.07
CA ALA A 45 -4.64 -0.30 -7.38
C ALA A 45 -4.18 -1.76 -7.24
N ALA A 46 -3.64 -2.35 -8.31
CA ALA A 46 -3.12 -3.72 -8.28
C ALA A 46 -1.87 -3.82 -7.39
N ASN A 47 -0.96 -2.87 -7.49
CA ASN A 47 0.25 -2.82 -6.67
C ASN A 47 -0.07 -2.64 -5.18
N LEU A 48 -1.11 -1.87 -4.85
CA LEU A 48 -1.59 -1.70 -3.48
C LEU A 48 -2.06 -3.04 -2.88
N GLU A 49 -2.80 -3.85 -3.64
CA GLU A 49 -3.23 -5.17 -3.19
C GLU A 49 -2.03 -6.08 -2.91
N ILE A 50 -0.98 -6.01 -3.75
CA ILE A 50 0.25 -6.79 -3.56
C ILE A 50 1.00 -6.34 -2.30
N ALA A 51 1.16 -5.03 -2.06
CA ALA A 51 1.81 -4.52 -0.86
C ALA A 51 1.03 -4.88 0.42
N GLN A 52 -0.30 -4.80 0.40
CA GLN A 52 -1.15 -5.20 1.51
C GLN A 52 -1.04 -6.71 1.80
N ASN A 53 -1.07 -7.52 0.75
CA ASN A 53 -0.87 -8.96 0.87
C ASN A 53 0.53 -9.29 1.41
N PHE A 54 1.57 -8.60 0.94
CA PHE A 54 2.94 -8.77 1.43
C PHE A 54 3.05 -8.52 2.94
N MET A 55 2.43 -7.45 3.46
CA MET A 55 2.39 -7.17 4.89
C MET A 55 1.60 -8.23 5.66
N GLN A 56 0.43 -8.63 5.15
CA GLN A 56 -0.40 -9.65 5.79
C GLN A 56 0.31 -11.00 5.89
N LEU A 57 1.04 -11.41 4.85
CA LEU A 57 1.84 -12.64 4.86
C LEU A 57 2.97 -12.57 5.90
N HIS A 58 3.51 -11.37 6.17
CA HIS A 58 4.48 -11.18 7.24
C HIS A 58 3.86 -11.48 8.62
N GLU A 59 2.68 -10.93 8.88
CA GLU A 59 1.95 -11.04 10.15
C GLU A 59 1.57 -12.49 10.49
N VAL A 60 1.25 -13.29 9.46
CA VAL A 60 0.92 -14.72 9.62
C VAL A 60 2.11 -15.65 9.38
N GLU A 61 3.32 -15.09 9.25
CA GLU A 61 4.58 -15.82 9.09
C GLU A 61 4.63 -16.78 7.88
N ASP A 62 3.91 -16.46 6.80
CA ASP A 62 3.94 -17.23 5.55
C ASP A 62 5.07 -16.74 4.63
N LEU A 63 6.29 -17.14 4.97
CA LEU A 63 7.51 -16.74 4.26
C LEU A 63 7.53 -17.19 2.79
N GLU A 64 7.04 -18.40 2.48
CA GLU A 64 7.09 -18.93 1.12
C GLU A 64 6.22 -18.09 0.18
N SER A 65 4.98 -17.82 0.57
CA SER A 65 4.07 -16.96 -0.18
C SER A 65 4.60 -15.52 -0.26
N GLN A 66 5.26 -15.03 0.79
CA GLN A 66 5.83 -13.68 0.82
C GLN A 66 6.99 -13.54 -0.18
N ILE A 67 7.89 -14.54 -0.25
CA ILE A 67 9.00 -14.59 -1.22
C ILE A 67 8.49 -14.64 -2.66
N ALA A 68 7.36 -15.30 -2.91
CA ALA A 68 6.79 -15.41 -4.25
C ALA A 68 6.34 -14.07 -4.85
N LEU A 69 6.18 -13.02 -4.03
CA LEU A 69 5.85 -11.66 -4.47
C LEU A 69 7.09 -10.83 -4.85
N LEU A 70 8.30 -11.35 -4.65
CA LEU A 70 9.54 -10.61 -4.81
C LEU A 70 10.16 -10.84 -6.20
N SER A 71 10.56 -9.75 -6.86
CA SER A 71 11.35 -9.80 -8.09
C SER A 71 12.72 -10.42 -7.82
N ASP A 72 13.35 -11.01 -8.84
CA ASP A 72 14.71 -11.55 -8.71
C ASP A 72 15.76 -10.44 -8.65
N ASP A 73 15.46 -9.25 -9.19
CA ASP A 73 16.33 -8.08 -9.18
C ASP A 73 16.08 -7.15 -7.97
N LEU A 74 15.42 -7.67 -6.91
CA LEU A 74 15.00 -6.86 -5.77
C LEU A 74 16.16 -6.12 -5.12
N GLN A 75 15.91 -4.85 -4.78
CA GLN A 75 16.76 -4.02 -3.94
C GLN A 75 16.01 -3.60 -2.67
N HIS A 76 16.64 -3.78 -1.51
CA HIS A 76 16.08 -3.43 -0.21
C HIS A 76 16.89 -2.35 0.48
N GLU A 77 16.22 -1.31 0.96
CA GLU A 77 16.77 -0.26 1.81
C GLU A 77 16.40 -0.53 3.29
N PRO A 78 17.29 -1.21 4.05
CA PRO A 78 16.99 -1.57 5.43
C PRO A 78 16.97 -0.38 6.41
N PRO A 79 16.23 -0.50 7.52
CA PRO A 79 16.01 0.57 8.51
C PRO A 79 17.17 0.70 9.51
N ARG A 80 18.26 -0.08 9.34
CA ARG A 80 19.37 -0.13 10.30
C ARG A 80 20.32 1.04 10.09
N TYR A 81 20.79 1.64 11.18
CA TYR A 81 21.74 2.75 11.07
C TYR A 81 23.03 2.31 10.36
N GLY A 82 23.38 2.99 9.26
CA GLY A 82 24.60 2.75 8.50
C GLY A 82 24.59 1.51 7.62
N SER A 83 23.44 0.85 7.42
CA SER A 83 23.34 -0.23 6.44
C SER A 83 23.39 0.27 5.01
N GLU A 84 23.95 -0.56 4.13
CA GLU A 84 23.90 -0.39 2.68
C GLU A 84 22.64 -1.07 2.10
N MET A 85 22.37 -0.82 0.82
CA MET A 85 21.34 -1.53 0.07
C MET A 85 21.63 -3.04 0.07
N GLN A 86 20.56 -3.84 0.16
CA GLN A 86 20.61 -5.30 0.14
C GLN A 86 19.96 -5.85 -1.12
N ASP A 87 20.40 -7.02 -1.56
CA ASP A 87 19.73 -7.80 -2.59
C ASP A 87 18.56 -8.61 -2.01
N LYS A 88 17.89 -9.38 -2.88
CA LYS A 88 16.78 -10.27 -2.51
C LYS A 88 17.12 -11.21 -1.36
N ASP A 89 18.28 -11.87 -1.39
CA ASP A 89 18.67 -12.83 -0.35
C ASP A 89 18.88 -12.13 0.99
N GLY A 90 19.48 -10.93 0.99
CA GLY A 90 19.60 -10.09 2.17
C GLY A 90 18.24 -9.69 2.76
N PHE A 91 17.29 -9.30 1.90
CA PHE A 91 15.93 -8.94 2.34
C PHE A 91 15.16 -10.15 2.90
N ILE A 92 15.26 -11.31 2.26
CA ILE A 92 14.65 -12.56 2.77
C ILE A 92 15.22 -12.92 4.15
N SER A 93 16.53 -12.74 4.34
CA SER A 93 17.16 -12.95 5.65
C SER A 93 16.61 -12.01 6.72
N ASP A 94 16.31 -10.75 6.37
CA ASP A 94 15.73 -9.78 7.30
C ASP A 94 14.30 -10.17 7.69
N ILE A 95 13.44 -10.48 6.71
CA ILE A 95 12.06 -10.94 6.93
C ILE A 95 12.04 -12.14 7.88
N LYS A 96 12.84 -13.17 7.53
CA LYS A 96 12.95 -14.38 8.34
C LYS A 96 13.47 -14.06 9.74
N GLY A 97 14.41 -13.12 9.85
CA GLY A 97 14.93 -12.66 11.13
C GLY A 97 13.84 -12.07 12.02
N TYR A 98 12.92 -11.26 11.48
CA TYR A 98 11.79 -10.77 12.27
C TYR A 98 10.82 -11.89 12.64
N GLN A 99 10.44 -12.76 11.70
CA GLN A 99 9.55 -13.90 11.94
C GLN A 99 10.11 -14.90 12.98
N ASP A 100 11.42 -15.11 13.01
CA ASP A 100 12.04 -16.03 13.97
C ASP A 100 12.12 -15.44 15.40
N ASN A 101 12.17 -14.11 15.55
CA ASN A 101 12.47 -13.44 16.82
C ASN A 101 11.28 -12.69 17.44
N PHE A 102 10.18 -12.58 16.71
CA PHE A 102 8.98 -11.87 17.16
C PHE A 102 7.73 -12.69 16.86
N GLU A 103 6.79 -12.64 17.80
CA GLU A 103 5.48 -13.28 17.74
C GLU A 103 4.39 -12.22 17.72
N ASN A 104 3.18 -12.60 17.33
CA ASN A 104 1.99 -11.73 17.33
C ASN A 104 2.23 -10.42 16.56
N MET A 105 2.91 -10.51 15.41
CA MET A 105 3.18 -9.36 14.56
C MET A 105 1.88 -8.84 13.96
N ASP A 106 1.71 -7.51 13.99
CA ASP A 106 0.56 -6.80 13.41
C ASP A 106 1.03 -5.45 12.86
N PHE A 107 0.49 -5.04 11.71
CA PHE A 107 0.72 -3.73 11.14
C PHE A 107 -0.57 -2.95 10.96
N ASN A 108 -0.76 -1.94 11.81
CA ASN A 108 -1.88 -1.02 11.68
C ASN A 108 -1.54 0.12 10.70
N ALA A 109 -1.98 -0.01 9.47
CA ALA A 109 -1.84 1.04 8.46
C ALA A 109 -2.66 2.29 8.84
N THR A 110 -1.99 3.45 8.94
CA THR A 110 -2.67 4.74 9.15
C THR A 110 -3.28 5.26 7.85
N TYR A 111 -2.52 5.21 6.76
CA TYR A 111 -3.00 5.50 5.41
C TYR A 111 -2.00 4.97 4.36
N TRP A 112 -2.55 4.45 3.27
CA TRP A 112 -1.84 4.08 2.06
C TRP A 112 -1.83 5.27 1.09
N LEU A 113 -0.69 5.51 0.45
CA LEU A 113 -0.50 6.61 -0.49
C LEU A 113 0.10 6.09 -1.79
N PRO A 114 -0.25 6.69 -2.94
CA PRO A 114 0.53 6.49 -4.15
C PRO A 114 1.88 7.20 -4.02
N GLY A 115 2.94 6.55 -4.48
CA GLY A 115 4.23 7.20 -4.63
C GLY A 115 4.38 7.89 -5.99
N SER A 116 5.48 8.63 -6.12
CA SER A 116 5.76 9.43 -7.31
C SER A 116 7.23 9.33 -7.73
N ASP A 117 7.51 9.66 -8.98
CA ASP A 117 8.86 9.92 -9.46
C ASP A 117 9.45 11.22 -8.87
N SER A 118 10.68 11.56 -9.24
CA SER A 118 11.39 12.76 -8.79
C SER A 118 10.79 14.07 -9.29
N LEU A 119 9.88 14.02 -10.26
CA LEU A 119 9.15 15.16 -10.81
C LEU A 119 7.74 15.29 -10.21
N GLY A 120 7.33 14.34 -9.35
CA GLY A 120 6.03 14.32 -8.71
C GLY A 120 4.94 13.61 -9.52
N ASN A 121 5.28 12.88 -10.59
CA ASN A 121 4.29 12.08 -11.32
C ASN A 121 4.03 10.76 -10.62
N LEU A 122 2.78 10.33 -10.51
CA LEU A 122 2.48 9.02 -9.91
C LEU A 122 3.04 7.90 -10.79
N ASN A 123 3.86 7.05 -10.17
CA ASN A 123 4.59 5.98 -10.87
C ASN A 123 4.07 4.57 -10.57
N GLY A 124 2.97 4.46 -9.82
CA GLY A 124 2.38 3.18 -9.45
C GLY A 124 3.03 2.53 -8.23
N SER A 125 4.07 3.14 -7.65
CA SER A 125 4.63 2.70 -6.36
C SER A 125 3.65 2.94 -5.21
N VAL A 126 3.84 2.18 -4.14
CA VAL A 126 2.98 2.19 -2.96
C VAL A 126 3.78 2.63 -1.75
N ARG A 127 3.16 3.43 -0.90
CA ARG A 127 3.77 4.06 0.27
C ARG A 127 2.80 3.89 1.44
N VAL A 128 3.27 3.56 2.62
CA VAL A 128 2.40 3.41 3.81
C VAL A 128 3.07 3.97 5.05
N TYR A 129 2.26 4.64 5.86
CA TYR A 129 2.60 4.98 7.24
C TYR A 129 1.76 4.12 8.16
N GLY A 130 2.35 3.61 9.23
CA GLY A 130 1.61 2.80 10.18
C GLY A 130 2.35 2.58 11.49
N VAL A 131 1.79 1.67 12.27
CA VAL A 131 2.37 1.21 13.52
C VAL A 131 2.52 -0.31 13.42
N TRP A 132 3.75 -0.77 13.48
CA TRP A 132 4.07 -2.18 13.64
C TRP A 132 4.15 -2.52 15.13
N THR A 133 3.54 -3.63 15.52
CA THR A 133 3.60 -4.17 16.88
C THR A 133 3.96 -5.63 16.85
N ALA A 134 4.69 -6.09 17.87
CA ALA A 134 5.01 -7.50 18.05
C ALA A 134 5.43 -7.77 19.51
N THR A 135 5.58 -9.04 19.86
CA THR A 135 6.17 -9.48 21.13
C THR A 135 7.49 -10.18 20.84
N HIS A 136 8.60 -9.71 21.42
CA HIS A 136 9.90 -10.36 21.24
C HIS A 136 9.92 -11.74 21.93
N THR A 137 10.26 -12.79 21.18
CA THR A 137 10.12 -14.19 21.62
C THR A 137 10.95 -14.51 22.86
N GLU A 138 12.19 -14.03 22.95
CA GLU A 138 13.07 -14.39 24.07
C GLU A 138 12.74 -13.60 25.35
N SER A 139 12.65 -12.27 25.26
CA SER A 139 12.48 -11.40 26.43
C SER A 139 11.02 -11.16 26.83
N GLN A 140 10.07 -11.57 25.98
CA GLN A 140 8.64 -11.33 26.16
C GLN A 140 8.27 -9.83 26.28
N LYS A 141 9.14 -8.95 25.78
CA LYS A 141 8.90 -7.50 25.73
C LYS A 141 8.09 -7.18 24.47
N ASP A 142 7.04 -6.40 24.64
CA ASP A 142 6.28 -5.87 23.52
C ASP A 142 7.01 -4.70 22.87
N VAL A 143 6.97 -4.66 21.54
CA VAL A 143 7.47 -3.56 20.72
C VAL A 143 6.30 -2.83 20.04
N THR A 144 6.42 -1.52 19.94
CA THR A 144 5.47 -0.67 19.20
C THR A 144 6.28 0.37 18.45
N LEU A 145 6.20 0.32 17.13
CA LEU A 145 7.11 1.03 16.25
C LEU A 145 6.32 1.76 15.18
N ARG A 146 6.42 3.10 15.16
CA ARG A 146 5.92 3.86 14.01
C ARG A 146 6.88 3.64 12.86
N SER A 147 6.34 3.29 11.71
CA SER A 147 7.15 3.00 10.54
C SER A 147 6.55 3.59 9.27
N TYR A 148 7.42 3.76 8.30
CA TYR A 148 7.09 4.09 6.93
C TYR A 148 7.74 3.05 6.02
N HIS A 149 6.96 2.53 5.08
CA HIS A 149 7.42 1.52 4.13
C HIS A 149 7.05 1.96 2.70
N TYR A 150 7.86 1.54 1.74
CA TYR A 150 7.54 1.74 0.34
C TYR A 150 7.86 0.52 -0.52
N TRP A 151 7.12 0.39 -1.62
CA TRP A 151 7.30 -0.64 -2.63
C TRP A 151 7.26 -0.04 -4.02
N ASP A 152 8.28 -0.33 -4.82
CA ASP A 152 8.25 -0.19 -6.27
C ASP A 152 8.08 -1.58 -6.90
N PHE A 153 7.54 -1.63 -8.12
CA PHE A 153 7.14 -2.88 -8.77
C PHE A 153 7.73 -2.97 -10.17
N ASP A 154 8.07 -4.18 -10.61
CA ASP A 154 8.46 -4.45 -11.99
C ASP A 154 7.25 -4.58 -12.93
N GLU A 155 7.52 -4.77 -14.22
CA GLU A 155 6.48 -4.88 -15.26
C GLU A 155 5.54 -6.09 -15.07
N ASN A 156 5.94 -7.09 -14.27
CA ASN A 156 5.11 -8.26 -13.94
C ASN A 156 4.32 -8.08 -12.64
N GLY A 157 4.45 -6.93 -11.98
CA GLY A 157 3.83 -6.65 -10.68
C GLY A 157 4.56 -7.29 -9.50
N LEU A 158 5.79 -7.79 -9.68
CA LEU A 158 6.59 -8.25 -8.54
C LEU A 158 7.26 -7.06 -7.85
N ILE A 159 7.46 -7.17 -6.54
CA ILE A 159 8.14 -6.15 -5.74
C ILE A 159 9.61 -6.07 -6.19
N LEU A 160 10.00 -4.92 -6.72
CA LEU A 160 11.33 -4.64 -7.24
C LEU A 160 12.19 -3.85 -6.25
N THR A 161 11.57 -2.94 -5.50
CA THR A 161 12.27 -2.19 -4.46
C THR A 161 11.44 -2.19 -3.20
N VAL A 162 12.08 -2.40 -2.06
CA VAL A 162 11.48 -2.20 -0.74
C VAL A 162 12.34 -1.22 0.04
N GLY A 163 11.73 -0.30 0.77
CA GLY A 163 12.47 0.43 1.79
C GLY A 163 11.68 0.61 3.06
N ASP A 164 12.38 0.40 4.15
CA ASP A 164 11.84 0.36 5.50
C ASP A 164 12.48 1.49 6.32
N TYR A 165 11.62 2.30 6.94
CA TYR A 165 12.07 3.40 7.80
C TYR A 165 11.38 3.35 9.15
N PHE A 166 12.17 3.02 10.16
CA PHE A 166 11.79 3.05 11.55
C PHE A 166 13.03 3.08 12.45
N ASP A 167 12.85 3.30 13.75
CA ASP A 167 13.95 3.28 14.72
C ASP A 167 14.39 1.84 15.07
N ALA A 168 15.06 1.17 14.14
CA ALA A 168 15.50 -0.22 14.31
C ALA A 168 16.48 -0.38 15.48
N THR A 169 17.41 0.57 15.61
CA THR A 169 18.40 0.55 16.70
C THR A 169 17.75 0.76 18.06
N GLY A 170 16.86 1.75 18.19
CA GLY A 170 16.13 2.00 19.43
C GLY A 170 15.24 0.81 19.82
N MET A 171 14.58 0.17 18.84
CA MET A 171 13.83 -1.06 19.07
C MET A 171 14.75 -2.16 19.64
N MET A 172 15.86 -2.49 18.99
CA MET A 172 16.78 -3.54 19.46
C MET A 172 17.39 -3.23 20.82
N MET A 173 17.69 -1.96 21.12
CA MET A 173 18.17 -1.55 22.45
C MET A 173 17.10 -1.71 23.52
N SER A 174 15.82 -1.50 23.21
CA SER A 174 14.72 -1.66 24.17
C SER A 174 14.53 -3.11 24.63
N LEU A 175 15.00 -4.08 23.83
CA LEU A 175 14.89 -5.51 24.12
C LEU A 175 15.93 -5.99 25.14
N GLN A 176 17.04 -5.26 25.28
CA GLN A 176 18.12 -5.58 26.22
C GLN A 176 17.71 -5.27 27.67
N ASP A 177 18.31 -5.98 28.63
CA ASP A 177 18.12 -5.77 30.07
C ASP A 177 19.18 -4.83 30.67
#